data_AF-A0A7V6YGI3-F1
#
_entry.id   AF-A0A7V6YGI3-F1
#
_cell.length_a   1.000
_cell.length_b   1.000
_cell.length_c   1.000
_cell.angle_alpha   90.00
_cell.angle_beta   90.00
_cell.angle_gamma   90.00
#
_symmetry.space_group_name_H-M   'P 1'
#
loop_
_entity.id
_entity.type
_entity.pdbx_description
1 polymer ?
#
loop_
_entity_poly.entity_id
_entity_poly.type
_entity_poly.pdbx_seq_one_letter_code
_entity_poly.pdbx_strand_id
1 'polypeptide(L)'
;YPYATLGTELIAGREAVKLAVAPPGGEEYYLWVDQETHLPVQLQTVMQKALQTTYTFVRFEPNLLIPPEIFAYQVPEGYRVVEEDPGQLVTTLEEAAAISGLVPVLPKQSPLRILAFRDRIVLDYGDTTVMEAKGEGEFQLEPNAALGRAAGGPLEIWYERLRWRQDGLEIRVEGARSLQLAREIAADLRLPDPGQDLAGQAEVKVPVDMEMVTNNQKQVDSGSSPWQLDPVHVAFTFVNLQVTPAGMQGEPAIDMDAFDLNSSGTAEAVVAVKEGPIERVYLKRLLRQDETGIWTVVGYDRR
;
A
#
# COMPACT_ATOMS: atom_id res chain seq x y z
N TYR A 1 -0.29 1.01 -43.52
CA TYR A 1 -1.60 1.26 -44.15
C TYR A 1 -1.46 1.17 -45.66
N PRO A 2 -2.54 0.94 -46.42
CA PRO A 2 -2.51 1.15 -47.87
C PRO A 2 -1.96 2.56 -48.19
N TYR A 3 -1.05 2.64 -49.14
CA TYR A 3 -0.50 3.90 -49.61
C TYR A 3 -0.21 3.85 -51.11
N ALA A 4 -0.25 5.02 -51.75
CA ALA A 4 0.17 5.22 -53.13
C ALA A 4 1.33 6.20 -53.19
N THR A 5 2.29 5.93 -54.07
CA THR A 5 3.38 6.87 -54.36
C THR A 5 2.93 7.84 -55.44
N LEU A 6 2.94 9.14 -55.15
CA LEU A 6 2.43 10.17 -56.05
C LEU A 6 3.53 10.88 -56.85
N GLY A 7 4.80 10.64 -56.52
CA GLY A 7 5.96 11.22 -57.19
C GLY A 7 6.98 11.74 -56.20
N THR A 8 7.91 12.54 -56.71
CA THR A 8 9.03 13.09 -55.94
C THR A 8 8.95 14.61 -55.93
N GLU A 9 9.18 15.22 -54.77
CA GLU A 9 9.17 16.67 -54.55
C GLU A 9 10.38 17.08 -53.71
N LEU A 10 10.87 18.31 -53.88
CA LEU A 10 11.95 18.86 -53.07
C LEU A 10 11.38 19.54 -51.83
N ILE A 11 11.62 18.97 -50.64
CA ILE A 11 11.12 19.46 -49.35
C ILE A 11 12.30 19.70 -48.42
N ALA A 12 12.36 20.89 -47.82
CA ALA A 12 13.45 21.28 -46.91
C ALA A 12 14.87 21.07 -47.49
N GLY A 13 15.02 21.27 -48.80
CA GLY A 13 16.29 21.07 -49.53
C GLY A 13 16.63 19.61 -49.82
N ARG A 14 15.69 18.67 -49.62
CA ARG A 14 15.90 17.23 -49.79
C ARG A 14 14.88 16.63 -50.75
N GLU A 15 15.32 15.65 -51.52
CA GLU A 15 14.47 14.93 -52.47
C GLU A 15 13.61 13.91 -51.73
N ALA A 16 12.30 14.11 -51.73
CA ALA A 16 11.36 13.33 -50.94
C ALA A 16 10.24 12.73 -51.80
N VAL A 17 9.90 11.48 -51.53
CA VAL A 17 8.77 10.79 -52.16
C VAL A 17 7.50 11.18 -51.44
N LYS A 18 6.50 11.66 -52.20
CA LYS A 18 5.17 11.96 -51.69
C LYS A 18 4.32 10.69 -51.68
N LEU A 19 3.81 10.36 -50.50
CA LEU A 19 2.94 9.23 -50.25
C LEU A 19 1.54 9.75 -49.92
N ALA A 20 0.53 9.20 -50.59
CA ALA A 20 -0.87 9.30 -50.19
C ALA A 20 -1.19 8.10 -49.31
N VAL A 21 -1.51 8.33 -48.03
CA VAL A 21 -1.75 7.27 -47.05
C VAL A 21 -3.23 7.22 -46.70
N ALA A 22 -3.84 6.04 -46.86
CA ALA A 22 -5.26 5.81 -46.58
C ALA A 22 -5.43 4.91 -45.35
N PRO A 23 -5.61 5.47 -44.14
CA PRO A 23 -5.82 4.68 -42.94
C PRO A 23 -7.23 4.04 -42.91
N PRO A 24 -7.40 2.82 -42.40
CA PRO A 24 -8.71 2.20 -42.21
C PRO A 24 -9.61 3.05 -41.31
N GLY A 25 -10.75 3.49 -41.85
CA GLY A 25 -11.71 4.33 -41.13
C GLY A 25 -11.33 5.81 -41.01
N GLY A 26 -10.26 6.26 -41.68
CA GLY A 26 -9.86 7.67 -41.73
C GLY A 26 -9.74 8.19 -43.16
N GLU A 27 -9.56 9.51 -43.29
CA GLU A 27 -9.40 10.19 -44.57
C GLU A 27 -7.92 10.21 -44.99
N GLU A 28 -7.68 10.34 -46.30
CA GLU A 28 -6.34 10.33 -46.90
C GLU A 28 -5.51 11.54 -46.46
N TYR A 29 -4.26 11.30 -46.08
CA TYR A 29 -3.28 12.34 -45.77
C TYR A 29 -1.98 12.13 -46.55
N TYR A 30 -1.15 13.17 -46.61
CA TYR A 30 0.09 13.14 -47.39
C TYR A 30 1.32 13.18 -46.51
N LEU A 31 2.29 12.31 -46.81
CA LEU A 31 3.57 12.23 -46.14
C LEU A 31 4.69 12.33 -47.18
N TRP A 32 5.68 13.18 -46.94
CA TRP A 32 6.88 13.27 -47.75
C TRP A 32 8.01 12.58 -47.01
N VAL A 33 8.59 11.56 -47.62
CA VAL A 33 9.65 10.75 -47.03
C VAL A 33 10.92 10.98 -47.82
N ASP A 34 11.97 11.41 -47.13
CA ASP A 34 13.29 11.63 -47.72
C ASP A 34 13.84 10.35 -48.34
N GLN A 35 14.33 10.42 -49.58
CA GLN A 35 14.81 9.24 -50.30
C GLN A 35 16.10 8.64 -49.72
N GLU A 36 16.94 9.46 -49.10
CA GLU A 36 18.23 9.02 -48.57
C GLU A 36 18.07 8.36 -47.19
N THR A 37 17.34 9.01 -46.28
CA THR A 37 17.22 8.60 -44.87
C THR A 37 15.96 7.81 -44.56
N HIS A 38 14.97 7.82 -45.46
CA HIS A 38 13.65 7.25 -45.25
C HIS A 38 12.87 7.87 -44.08
N LEU A 39 13.26 9.07 -43.64
CA LEU A 39 12.59 9.80 -42.58
C LEU A 39 11.53 10.76 -43.16
N PRO A 40 10.40 10.96 -42.45
CA PRO A 40 9.39 11.90 -42.88
C PRO A 40 9.90 13.34 -42.74
N VAL A 41 9.89 14.10 -43.83
CA VAL A 41 10.33 15.51 -43.86
C VAL A 41 9.17 16.51 -43.93
N GLN A 42 7.99 16.05 -44.32
CA GLN A 42 6.76 16.83 -44.23
C GLN A 42 5.54 15.92 -44.04
N LEU A 43 4.57 16.39 -43.27
CA LEU A 43 3.25 15.79 -43.09
C LEU A 43 2.19 16.85 -43.38
N GLN A 44 1.25 16.52 -44.25
CA GLN A 44 0.04 17.31 -44.45
C GLN A 44 -1.16 16.50 -43.98
N THR A 45 -1.90 17.05 -43.02
CA THR A 45 -3.09 16.40 -42.49
C THR A 45 -4.25 16.49 -43.47
N VAL A 46 -5.27 15.69 -43.19
CA VAL A 46 -6.61 15.87 -43.73
C VAL A 46 -7.16 17.25 -43.36
N MET A 47 -7.97 17.84 -44.23
CA MET A 47 -8.77 19.03 -43.91
C MET A 47 -9.96 18.64 -43.02
N GLN A 48 -9.96 19.06 -41.75
CA GLN A 48 -11.09 18.83 -40.85
C GLN A 48 -11.60 20.17 -40.32
N LYS A 49 -12.92 20.41 -40.45
CA LYS A 49 -13.58 21.64 -39.99
C LYS A 49 -12.89 22.92 -40.51
N ALA A 50 -12.54 22.91 -41.80
CA ALA A 50 -11.81 23.99 -42.49
C ALA A 50 -10.38 24.27 -41.98
N LEU A 51 -9.80 23.34 -41.20
CA LEU A 51 -8.40 23.41 -40.79
C LEU A 51 -7.60 22.26 -41.41
N GLN A 52 -6.50 22.61 -42.06
CA GLN A 52 -5.49 21.68 -42.55
C GLN A 52 -4.14 22.14 -42.03
N THR A 53 -3.37 21.22 -41.46
CA THR A 53 -2.04 21.53 -40.91
C THR A 53 -0.97 20.89 -41.78
N THR A 54 0.08 21.67 -42.06
CA THR A 54 1.30 21.16 -42.69
C THR A 54 2.45 21.31 -41.72
N TYR A 55 3.09 20.19 -41.37
CA TYR A 55 4.30 20.14 -40.57
C TYR A 55 5.48 19.92 -41.51
N THR A 56 6.44 20.84 -41.53
CA THR A 56 7.62 20.77 -42.39
C THR A 56 8.86 21.07 -41.57
N PHE A 57 9.92 20.28 -41.73
CA PHE A 57 11.22 20.64 -41.17
C PHE A 57 11.72 21.94 -41.80
N VAL A 58 12.11 22.91 -40.98
CA VAL A 58 12.77 24.13 -41.48
C VAL A 58 14.21 23.83 -41.91
N ARG A 59 14.88 22.91 -41.19
CA ARG A 59 16.21 22.38 -41.48
C ARG A 59 16.28 20.95 -40.96
N PHE A 60 16.84 20.04 -41.76
CA PHE A 60 17.01 18.63 -41.38
C PHE A 60 18.42 18.16 -41.78
N GLU A 61 19.22 17.83 -40.78
CA GLU A 61 20.60 17.35 -40.96
C GLU A 61 20.73 15.97 -40.32
N PRO A 62 20.62 14.90 -41.12
CA PRO A 62 20.75 13.54 -40.62
C PRO A 62 22.21 13.18 -40.33
N ASN A 63 22.41 12.12 -39.55
CA ASN A 63 23.72 11.52 -39.30
C ASN A 63 24.76 12.46 -38.66
N LEU A 64 24.31 13.51 -37.97
CA LEU A 64 25.17 14.31 -37.12
C LEU A 64 25.56 13.52 -35.88
N LEU A 65 26.84 13.60 -35.50
CA LEU A 65 27.28 13.12 -34.20
C LEU A 65 26.65 14.00 -33.13
N ILE A 66 25.70 13.44 -32.38
CA ILE A 66 25.10 14.13 -31.24
C ILE A 66 26.07 13.98 -30.06
N PRO A 67 26.56 15.09 -29.47
CA PRO A 67 27.41 15.04 -28.29
C PRO A 67 26.70 14.26 -27.17
N PRO A 68 27.34 13.24 -26.54
CA PRO A 68 26.73 12.45 -25.46
C PRO A 68 26.20 13.31 -24.31
N GLU A 69 26.79 14.48 -24.11
CA GLU A 69 26.44 15.46 -23.07
C GLU A 69 25.01 15.98 -23.21
N ILE A 70 24.40 15.92 -24.40
CA ILE A 70 22.99 16.29 -24.61
C ILE A 70 22.05 15.28 -23.94
N PHE A 71 22.49 14.03 -23.78
CA PHE A 71 21.74 12.98 -23.07
C PHE A 71 22.10 12.91 -21.58
N ALA A 72 23.03 13.75 -21.11
CA ALA A 72 23.36 13.82 -19.70
C ALA A 72 22.19 14.44 -18.93
N TYR A 73 21.54 13.63 -18.10
CA TYR A 73 20.52 14.12 -17.20
C TYR A 73 21.15 15.05 -16.15
N GLN A 74 20.77 16.32 -16.19
CA GLN A 74 21.16 17.31 -15.17
C GLN A 74 19.98 17.56 -14.26
N VAL A 75 20.16 17.31 -12.97
CA VAL A 75 19.15 17.61 -11.95
C VAL A 75 19.04 19.13 -11.80
N PRO A 76 17.88 19.75 -12.06
CA PRO A 76 17.72 21.18 -11.87
C PRO A 76 17.92 21.58 -10.41
N GLU A 77 18.34 22.82 -10.17
CA GLU A 77 18.46 23.36 -8.81
C GLU A 77 17.13 23.24 -8.05
N GLY A 78 17.19 22.74 -6.81
CA GLY A 78 16.02 22.49 -5.97
C GLY A 78 15.32 21.15 -6.19
N TYR A 79 15.78 20.33 -7.13
CA TYR A 79 15.27 18.98 -7.36
C TYR A 79 16.24 17.92 -6.85
N ARG A 80 15.72 16.74 -6.50
CA ARG A 80 16.50 15.55 -6.19
C ARG A 80 16.09 14.43 -7.14
N VAL A 81 17.03 13.58 -7.52
CA VAL A 81 16.68 12.31 -8.15
C VAL A 81 16.00 11.46 -7.09
N VAL A 82 14.77 11.06 -7.36
CA VAL A 82 14.12 9.96 -6.64
C VAL A 82 14.37 8.75 -7.52
N GLU A 83 15.25 7.86 -7.07
CA GLU A 83 15.41 6.56 -7.70
C GLU A 83 14.14 5.78 -7.40
N GLU A 84 13.27 5.65 -8.40
CA GLU A 84 12.15 4.72 -8.32
C GLU A 84 12.77 3.32 -8.34
N ASP A 85 12.54 2.54 -7.29
CA ASP A 85 12.75 1.09 -7.28
C ASP A 85 11.40 0.44 -7.61
N PRO A 86 11.02 0.38 -8.91
CA PRO A 86 9.71 -0.15 -9.30
C PRO A 86 9.60 -1.66 -9.08
N GLY A 87 10.69 -2.32 -8.65
CA GLY A 87 10.81 -3.75 -8.59
C GLY A 87 11.06 -4.36 -9.96
N GLN A 88 11.95 -5.33 -10.02
CA GLN A 88 12.25 -6.09 -11.23
C GLN A 88 11.48 -7.41 -11.20
N LEU A 89 10.79 -7.73 -12.30
CA LEU A 89 10.24 -9.07 -12.50
C LEU A 89 11.41 -10.03 -12.75
N VAL A 90 11.54 -11.03 -11.89
CA VAL A 90 12.61 -12.04 -11.97
C VAL A 90 12.03 -13.43 -12.15
N THR A 91 12.86 -14.35 -12.64
CA THR A 91 12.42 -15.72 -12.97
C THR A 91 12.75 -16.74 -11.89
N THR A 92 13.65 -16.39 -10.97
CA THR A 92 14.15 -17.28 -9.92
C THR A 92 14.22 -16.56 -8.58
N LEU A 93 14.19 -17.33 -7.49
CA LEU A 93 14.32 -16.78 -6.15
C LEU A 93 15.77 -16.41 -5.82
N GLU A 94 16.72 -17.11 -6.42
CA GLU A 94 18.14 -16.79 -6.33
C GLU A 94 18.43 -15.39 -6.88
N GLU A 95 17.80 -15.04 -8.01
CA GLU A 95 17.87 -13.69 -8.57
C GLU A 95 17.20 -12.65 -7.65
N ALA A 96 16.04 -12.98 -7.08
CA ALA A 96 15.35 -12.12 -6.13
C ALA A 96 16.18 -11.86 -4.86
N ALA A 97 16.79 -12.91 -4.32
CA ALA A 97 17.68 -12.86 -3.17
C ALA A 97 18.95 -12.06 -3.47
N ALA A 98 19.52 -12.20 -4.67
CA ALA A 98 20.70 -11.45 -5.09
C ALA A 98 20.43 -9.93 -5.20
N ILE A 99 19.23 -9.55 -5.64
CA ILE A 99 18.82 -8.14 -5.77
C ILE A 99 18.49 -7.53 -4.40
N SER A 100 17.68 -8.23 -3.60
CA SER A 100 17.16 -7.72 -2.31
C SER A 100 18.12 -7.93 -1.14
N GLY A 101 19.08 -8.84 -1.26
CA GLY A 101 19.92 -9.30 -0.14
C GLY A 101 19.17 -10.11 0.91
N LEU A 102 17.92 -10.53 0.64
CA LEU A 102 17.09 -11.31 1.57
C LEU A 102 17.21 -12.82 1.29
N VAL A 103 16.96 -13.63 2.31
CA VAL A 103 16.79 -15.09 2.17
C VAL A 103 15.31 -15.40 2.26
N PRO A 104 14.61 -15.59 1.12
CA PRO A 104 13.15 -15.65 1.13
C PRO A 104 12.61 -16.93 1.78
N VAL A 105 11.43 -16.84 2.40
CA VAL A 105 10.73 -17.97 3.02
C VAL A 105 9.46 -18.30 2.25
N LEU A 106 9.42 -19.49 1.67
CA LEU A 106 8.34 -19.86 0.76
C LEU A 106 7.22 -20.65 1.42
N PRO A 107 5.97 -20.38 1.05
CA PRO A 107 4.90 -21.37 1.07
C PRO A 107 5.29 -22.64 0.29
N LYS A 108 4.52 -23.73 0.45
CA LYS A 108 4.73 -24.97 -0.31
C LYS A 108 4.43 -24.79 -1.79
N GLN A 109 3.57 -23.84 -2.12
CA GLN A 109 3.19 -23.50 -3.47
C GLN A 109 4.22 -22.53 -4.09
N SER A 110 4.54 -22.73 -5.36
CA SER A 110 5.37 -21.78 -6.11
C SER A 110 4.57 -20.53 -6.48
N PRO A 111 5.17 -19.33 -6.40
CA PRO A 111 4.52 -18.11 -6.86
C PRO A 111 4.37 -18.10 -8.39
N LEU A 112 3.36 -17.38 -8.88
CA LEU A 112 3.15 -17.13 -10.30
C LEU A 112 4.16 -16.12 -10.84
N ARG A 113 4.50 -15.11 -10.03
CA ARG A 113 5.46 -14.05 -10.37
C ARG A 113 6.28 -13.69 -9.14
N ILE A 114 7.54 -13.30 -9.37
CA ILE A 114 8.44 -12.83 -8.32
C ILE A 114 8.90 -11.43 -8.72
N LEU A 115 8.67 -10.46 -7.84
CA LEU A 115 9.17 -9.11 -7.99
C LEU A 115 10.25 -8.88 -6.94
N ALA A 116 11.45 -8.50 -7.39
CA ALA A 116 12.57 -8.22 -6.52
C ALA A 116 12.82 -6.71 -6.47
N PHE A 117 12.87 -6.18 -5.26
CA PHE A 117 13.25 -4.81 -4.95
C PHE A 117 14.57 -4.85 -4.19
N ARG A 118 15.20 -3.71 -3.99
CA ARG A 118 16.47 -3.61 -3.26
C ARG A 118 16.35 -4.04 -1.80
N ASP A 119 15.18 -3.87 -1.19
CA ASP A 119 14.94 -4.08 0.25
C ASP A 119 13.80 -5.06 0.56
N ARG A 120 13.13 -5.59 -0.48
CA ARG A 120 12.02 -6.52 -0.33
C ARG A 120 11.87 -7.46 -1.52
N ILE A 121 11.18 -8.57 -1.29
CA ILE A 121 10.71 -9.52 -2.31
C ILE A 121 9.19 -9.56 -2.24
N VAL A 122 8.52 -9.58 -3.39
CA VAL A 122 7.09 -9.83 -3.49
C VAL A 122 6.86 -11.09 -4.31
N LEU A 123 6.26 -12.08 -3.67
CA LEU A 123 5.82 -13.35 -4.26
C LEU A 123 4.32 -13.24 -4.55
N ASP A 124 3.97 -13.24 -5.83
CA ASP A 124 2.59 -13.08 -6.25
C ASP A 124 1.98 -14.44 -6.63
N TYR A 125 0.87 -14.77 -5.98
CA TYR A 125 0.10 -15.99 -6.18
C TYR A 125 -1.22 -15.75 -6.94
N GLY A 126 -1.42 -14.53 -7.47
CA GLY A 126 -2.58 -14.12 -8.25
C GLY A 126 -3.54 -13.26 -7.42
N ASP A 127 -4.36 -13.91 -6.60
CA ASP A 127 -5.33 -13.27 -5.69
C ASP A 127 -4.77 -12.98 -4.29
N THR A 128 -3.51 -13.38 -4.05
CA THR A 128 -2.83 -13.26 -2.76
C THR A 128 -1.36 -12.96 -3.01
N THR A 129 -0.77 -12.09 -2.21
CA THR A 129 0.65 -11.75 -2.28
C THR A 129 1.33 -12.03 -0.95
N VAL A 130 2.60 -12.45 -1.01
CA VAL A 130 3.51 -12.52 0.13
C VAL A 130 4.60 -11.50 -0.11
N MET A 131 4.70 -10.50 0.75
CA MET A 131 5.79 -9.53 0.74
C MET A 131 6.72 -9.84 1.90
N GLU A 132 8.01 -9.88 1.60
CA GLU A 132 9.07 -10.13 2.57
C GLU A 132 10.04 -8.97 2.51
N ALA A 133 10.23 -8.29 3.64
CA ALA A 133 11.19 -7.22 3.79
C ALA A 133 12.07 -7.50 5.00
N LYS A 134 13.18 -6.79 5.14
CA LYS A 134 13.99 -6.89 6.35
C LYS A 134 13.22 -6.32 7.55
N GLY A 135 13.14 -7.07 8.64
CA GLY A 135 12.54 -6.60 9.88
C GLY A 135 13.49 -5.66 10.62
N GLU A 136 13.29 -4.35 10.49
CA GLU A 136 14.11 -3.33 11.17
C GLU A 136 13.38 -2.74 12.39
N GLY A 137 14.15 -2.34 13.41
CA GLY A 137 13.62 -1.72 14.63
C GLY A 137 12.74 -2.64 15.49
N GLU A 138 11.96 -2.05 16.39
CA GLU A 138 10.94 -2.76 17.16
C GLU A 138 9.72 -3.07 16.28
N PHE A 139 9.05 -4.20 16.55
CA PHE A 139 7.82 -4.54 15.86
C PHE A 139 6.65 -3.81 16.51
N GLN A 140 6.31 -2.65 15.96
CA GLN A 140 5.20 -1.83 16.43
C GLN A 140 3.87 -2.39 15.93
N LEU A 141 3.00 -2.74 16.88
CA LEU A 141 1.68 -3.29 16.58
C LEU A 141 0.72 -2.17 16.16
N GLU A 142 -0.04 -2.41 15.09
CA GLU A 142 -1.16 -1.61 14.67
C GLU A 142 -2.27 -1.71 15.74
N PRO A 143 -2.68 -0.59 16.35
CA PRO A 143 -3.59 -0.62 17.49
C PRO A 143 -4.94 -1.30 17.21
N ASN A 144 -5.40 -1.26 15.96
CA ASN A 144 -6.71 -1.81 15.59
C ASN A 144 -6.64 -3.28 15.12
N ALA A 145 -5.42 -3.82 14.94
CA ALA A 145 -5.24 -5.20 14.50
C ALA A 145 -5.66 -6.19 15.59
N ALA A 146 -6.20 -7.33 15.15
CA ALA A 146 -6.33 -8.48 16.01
C ALA A 146 -4.96 -9.17 16.13
N LEU A 147 -4.63 -9.65 17.32
CA LEU A 147 -3.34 -10.21 17.69
C LEU A 147 -3.43 -11.73 17.84
N GLY A 148 -2.76 -12.43 16.93
CA GLY A 148 -2.47 -13.85 17.02
C GLY A 148 -1.02 -14.12 17.42
N ARG A 149 -0.53 -15.32 17.08
CA ARG A 149 0.88 -15.69 17.17
C ARG A 149 1.36 -16.38 15.91
N ALA A 150 2.60 -16.14 15.51
CA ALA A 150 3.29 -16.84 14.43
C ALA A 150 4.80 -16.77 14.68
N ALA A 151 5.52 -17.85 14.36
CA ALA A 151 6.97 -17.96 14.54
C ALA A 151 7.45 -17.59 15.96
N GLY A 152 6.68 -17.95 16.99
CA GLY A 152 6.95 -17.60 18.39
C GLY A 152 6.73 -16.13 18.78
N GLY A 153 6.40 -15.25 17.84
CA GLY A 153 6.13 -13.83 18.04
C GLY A 153 4.66 -13.44 17.88
N PRO A 154 4.34 -12.13 18.01
CA PRO A 154 3.01 -11.62 17.70
C PRO A 154 2.72 -11.71 16.20
N LEU A 155 1.47 -12.04 15.87
CA LEU A 155 0.92 -11.96 14.52
C LEU A 155 -0.16 -10.89 14.52
N GLU A 156 -0.10 -9.96 13.58
CA GLU A 156 -1.16 -9.00 13.35
C GLU A 156 -2.07 -9.46 12.24
N ILE A 157 -3.36 -9.24 12.45
CA ILE A 157 -4.44 -9.58 11.53
C ILE A 157 -5.28 -8.32 11.33
N TRP A 158 -5.38 -7.89 10.08
CA TRP A 158 -6.16 -6.73 9.67
C TRP A 158 -6.84 -7.02 8.34
N TYR A 159 -8.16 -7.24 8.35
CA TYR A 159 -8.90 -7.76 7.20
C TYR A 159 -8.23 -9.05 6.65
N GLU A 160 -7.90 -9.07 5.35
CA GLU A 160 -7.23 -10.18 4.69
C GLU A 160 -5.69 -10.09 4.77
N ARG A 161 -5.15 -9.15 5.56
CA ARG A 161 -3.71 -8.95 5.74
C ARG A 161 -3.24 -9.58 7.05
N LEU A 162 -2.21 -10.39 6.95
CA LEU A 162 -1.45 -10.97 8.05
C LEU A 162 -0.05 -10.36 8.04
N ARG A 163 0.48 -9.96 9.21
CA ARG A 163 1.85 -9.45 9.35
C ARG A 163 2.53 -10.04 10.58
N TRP A 164 3.74 -10.56 10.43
CA TRP A 164 4.56 -11.03 11.56
C TRP A 164 6.04 -10.94 11.21
N ARG A 165 6.90 -11.26 12.17
CA ARG A 165 8.34 -11.37 11.95
C ARG A 165 8.83 -12.79 12.17
N GLN A 166 9.70 -13.25 11.28
CA GLN A 166 10.33 -14.57 11.32
C GLN A 166 11.67 -14.51 10.61
N ASP A 167 12.70 -15.14 11.17
CA ASP A 167 14.03 -15.29 10.54
C ASP A 167 14.67 -13.97 10.07
N GLY A 168 14.41 -12.86 10.78
CA GLY A 168 14.91 -11.53 10.45
C GLY A 168 14.12 -10.80 9.36
N LEU A 169 13.05 -11.41 8.84
CA LEU A 169 12.12 -10.82 7.90
C LEU A 169 10.88 -10.30 8.60
N GLU A 170 10.32 -9.22 8.07
CA GLU A 170 8.93 -8.85 8.25
C GLU A 170 8.14 -9.40 7.05
N ILE A 171 7.22 -10.30 7.34
CA ILE A 171 6.43 -11.02 6.34
C ILE A 171 5.01 -10.47 6.39
N ARG A 172 4.49 -10.09 5.22
CA ARG A 172 3.10 -9.66 5.04
C ARG A 172 2.44 -10.54 4.00
N VAL A 173 1.30 -11.13 4.35
CA VAL A 173 0.48 -11.91 3.41
C VAL A 173 -0.88 -11.25 3.27
N GLU A 174 -1.28 -10.92 2.05
CA GLU A 174 -2.50 -10.16 1.77
C GLU A 174 -3.29 -10.78 0.62
N GLY A 175 -4.59 -11.01 0.85
CA GLY A 175 -5.54 -11.52 -0.14
C GLY A 175 -6.32 -12.75 0.32
N ALA A 176 -7.16 -13.29 -0.56
CA ALA A 176 -8.17 -14.30 -0.21
C ALA A 176 -7.60 -15.60 0.40
N ARG A 177 -6.36 -15.98 0.07
CA ARG A 177 -5.68 -17.18 0.59
C ARG A 177 -4.62 -16.86 1.64
N SER A 178 -4.66 -15.67 2.24
CA SER A 178 -3.60 -15.20 3.13
C SER A 178 -3.35 -16.14 4.31
N LEU A 179 -4.40 -16.62 4.97
CA LEU A 179 -4.28 -17.57 6.08
C LEU A 179 -3.69 -18.92 5.65
N GLN A 180 -4.02 -19.40 4.46
CA GLN A 180 -3.49 -20.65 3.94
C GLN A 180 -1.98 -20.52 3.71
N LEU A 181 -1.55 -19.51 2.96
CA LEU A 181 -0.13 -19.31 2.65
C LEU A 181 0.68 -18.97 3.90
N ALA A 182 0.14 -18.16 4.82
CA ALA A 182 0.82 -17.83 6.07
C ALA A 182 1.05 -19.07 6.95
N ARG A 183 0.13 -20.05 6.97
CA ARG A 183 0.33 -21.33 7.68
C ARG A 183 1.35 -22.25 7.02
N GLU A 184 1.55 -22.12 5.71
CA GLU A 184 2.61 -22.84 5.01
C GLU A 184 4.00 -22.28 5.35
N ILE A 185 4.10 -20.97 5.63
CA ILE A 185 5.32 -20.29 6.06
C ILE A 185 5.58 -20.49 7.56
N ALA A 186 4.57 -20.21 8.40
CA ALA A 186 4.62 -20.31 9.86
C ALA A 186 3.65 -21.39 10.34
N ALA A 187 4.14 -22.62 10.50
CA ALA A 187 3.31 -23.76 10.88
C ALA A 187 2.69 -23.66 12.28
N ASP A 188 3.27 -22.84 13.16
CA ASP A 188 2.78 -22.55 14.51
C ASP A 188 1.76 -21.40 14.55
N LEU A 189 1.36 -20.85 13.40
CA LEU A 189 0.43 -19.73 13.30
C LEU A 189 -0.90 -20.03 14.00
N ARG A 190 -1.27 -19.15 14.94
CA ARG A 190 -2.52 -19.19 15.70
C ARG A 190 -3.24 -17.85 15.60
N LEU A 191 -4.51 -17.91 15.26
CA LEU A 191 -5.41 -16.76 15.34
C LEU A 191 -5.84 -16.53 16.80
N PRO A 192 -6.26 -15.31 17.18
CA PRO A 192 -6.88 -15.07 18.46
C PRO A 192 -8.14 -15.94 18.63
N ASP A 193 -8.38 -16.43 19.84
CA ASP A 193 -9.55 -17.23 20.15
C ASP A 193 -10.80 -16.32 20.21
N PRO A 194 -11.77 -16.46 19.28
CA PRO A 194 -12.97 -15.64 19.28
C PRO A 194 -13.92 -15.96 20.44
N GLY A 195 -13.74 -17.10 21.13
CA GLY A 195 -14.55 -17.54 22.26
C GLY A 195 -14.01 -17.13 23.63
N GLN A 196 -12.89 -16.41 23.69
CA GLN A 196 -12.29 -15.99 24.95
C GLN A 196 -13.11 -14.84 25.57
N ASP A 197 -13.71 -15.09 26.75
CA ASP A 197 -14.40 -14.05 27.53
C ASP A 197 -13.35 -13.24 28.32
N LEU A 198 -12.70 -12.29 27.65
CA LEU A 198 -11.78 -11.35 28.26
C LEU A 198 -12.55 -10.34 29.09
N ALA A 199 -13.65 -9.80 28.55
CA ALA A 199 -14.49 -8.81 29.23
C ALA A 199 -15.06 -9.33 30.57
N GLY A 200 -15.39 -10.62 30.64
CA GLY A 200 -15.87 -11.29 31.84
C GLY A 200 -14.87 -11.30 32.99
N GLN A 201 -13.57 -11.15 32.71
CA GLN A 201 -12.51 -11.20 33.72
C GLN A 201 -12.35 -9.89 34.52
N ALA A 202 -12.86 -8.76 34.01
CA ALA A 202 -12.70 -7.47 34.66
C ALA A 202 -13.27 -7.43 36.09
N GLU A 203 -12.52 -6.88 37.04
CA GLU A 203 -12.92 -6.67 38.44
C GLU A 203 -14.14 -5.75 38.55
N VAL A 204 -14.08 -4.60 37.87
CA VAL A 204 -15.15 -3.61 37.86
C VAL A 204 -15.84 -3.63 36.50
N LYS A 205 -17.15 -3.90 36.48
CA LYS A 205 -17.96 -3.82 35.27
C LYS A 205 -18.43 -2.39 35.01
N VAL A 206 -18.27 -1.92 33.78
CA VAL A 206 -18.76 -0.62 33.33
C VAL A 206 -20.11 -0.84 32.64
N PRO A 207 -21.21 -0.23 33.13
CA PRO A 207 -22.50 -0.35 32.47
C PRO A 207 -22.45 0.37 31.11
N VAL A 208 -23.04 -0.27 30.11
CA VAL A 208 -23.05 0.26 28.73
C VAL A 208 -24.46 0.66 28.31
N ASP A 209 -24.57 1.86 27.78
CA ASP A 209 -25.77 2.35 27.10
C ASP A 209 -25.71 2.03 25.59
N MET A 210 -26.52 1.08 25.15
CA MET A 210 -26.55 0.63 23.75
C MET A 210 -27.10 1.68 22.78
N GLU A 211 -27.93 2.62 23.23
CA GLU A 211 -28.39 3.73 22.39
C GLU A 211 -27.22 4.68 22.09
N MET A 212 -26.43 5.01 23.12
CA MET A 212 -25.21 5.80 22.96
C MET A 212 -24.20 5.10 22.06
N VAL A 213 -23.94 3.79 22.25
CA VAL A 213 -23.02 3.02 21.38
C VAL A 213 -23.48 3.05 19.93
N THR A 214 -24.78 2.90 19.68
CA THR A 214 -25.37 2.97 18.33
C THR A 214 -25.18 4.35 17.69
N ASN A 215 -25.38 5.42 18.46
CA ASN A 215 -25.18 6.78 17.96
C ASN A 215 -23.71 7.10 17.73
N ASN A 216 -22.80 6.59 18.56
CA ASN A 216 -21.35 6.74 18.38
C ASN A 216 -20.87 6.01 17.13
N GLN A 217 -21.33 4.77 16.89
CA GLN A 217 -20.97 4.02 15.68
C GLN A 217 -21.39 4.78 14.41
N LYS A 218 -22.60 5.35 14.37
CA LYS A 218 -23.07 6.16 13.23
C LYS A 218 -22.22 7.41 13.00
N GLN A 219 -21.75 8.05 14.08
CA GLN A 219 -20.87 9.21 14.00
C GLN A 219 -19.50 8.82 13.42
N VAL A 220 -18.92 7.71 13.88
CA VAL A 220 -17.66 7.15 13.35
C VAL A 220 -17.79 6.76 11.89
N ASP A 221 -18.88 6.09 11.52
CA ASP A 221 -19.18 5.75 10.12
C ASP A 221 -19.29 7.02 9.24
N SER A 222 -19.68 8.16 9.82
CA SER A 222 -19.74 9.47 9.16
C SER A 222 -18.41 10.25 9.21
N GLY A 223 -17.33 9.63 9.69
CA GLY A 223 -15.99 10.22 9.75
C GLY A 223 -15.68 11.05 11.01
N SER A 224 -16.53 11.00 12.04
CA SER A 224 -16.32 11.73 13.31
C SER A 224 -15.71 10.82 14.38
N SER A 225 -14.78 11.35 15.19
CA SER A 225 -14.14 10.61 16.30
C SER A 225 -13.54 9.24 15.91
N PRO A 226 -12.71 9.16 14.84
CA PRO A 226 -12.16 7.90 14.34
C PRO A 226 -11.29 7.15 15.37
N TRP A 227 -10.79 7.85 16.39
CA TRP A 227 -10.05 7.27 17.51
C TRP A 227 -10.85 6.19 18.28
N GLN A 228 -12.18 6.16 18.18
CA GLN A 228 -13.00 5.10 18.80
C GLN A 228 -12.83 3.72 18.14
N LEU A 229 -12.18 3.65 16.98
CA LEU A 229 -11.80 2.38 16.34
C LEU A 229 -10.52 1.78 16.93
N ASP A 230 -9.83 2.55 17.79
CA ASP A 230 -8.58 2.16 18.44
C ASP A 230 -8.80 1.85 19.93
N PRO A 231 -8.55 0.59 20.37
CA PRO A 231 -8.78 0.19 21.74
C PRO A 231 -7.83 0.89 22.72
N VAL A 232 -6.60 1.23 22.29
CA VAL A 232 -5.60 1.93 23.11
C VAL A 232 -6.05 3.37 23.32
N HIS A 233 -6.50 4.07 22.28
CA HIS A 233 -7.02 5.44 22.43
C HIS A 233 -8.31 5.51 23.27
N VAL A 234 -9.19 4.51 23.14
CA VAL A 234 -10.39 4.42 23.98
C VAL A 234 -10.02 4.18 25.44
N ALA A 235 -9.06 3.28 25.72
CA ALA A 235 -8.55 3.05 27.08
C ALA A 235 -7.88 4.30 27.65
N PHE A 236 -7.03 4.96 26.87
CA PHE A 236 -6.37 6.21 27.22
C PHE A 236 -7.36 7.29 27.64
N THR A 237 -8.40 7.50 26.82
CA THR A 237 -9.46 8.49 27.10
C THR A 237 -10.21 8.13 28.39
N PHE A 238 -10.57 6.85 28.55
CA PHE A 238 -11.29 6.38 29.74
C PHE A 238 -10.48 6.61 31.01
N VAL A 239 -9.21 6.18 31.04
CA VAL A 239 -8.36 6.28 32.22
C VAL A 239 -8.07 7.73 32.59
N ASN A 240 -7.78 8.58 31.61
CA ASN A 240 -7.57 10.01 31.87
C ASN A 240 -8.83 10.69 32.43
N LEU A 241 -10.04 10.35 31.94
CA LEU A 241 -11.29 10.87 32.52
C LEU A 241 -11.54 10.42 33.97
N GLN A 242 -11.00 9.27 34.39
CA GLN A 242 -11.09 8.83 35.79
C GLN A 242 -10.19 9.65 36.73
N VAL A 243 -9.01 10.08 36.26
CA VAL A 243 -8.09 10.92 37.06
C VAL A 243 -8.39 12.41 36.95
N THR A 244 -9.02 12.85 35.87
CA THR A 244 -9.51 14.23 35.69
C THR A 244 -11.02 14.26 35.43
N PRO A 245 -11.88 14.08 36.47
CA PRO A 245 -13.33 13.97 36.30
C PRO A 245 -14.01 15.23 35.76
N ALA A 246 -13.36 16.40 35.90
CA ALA A 246 -13.83 17.66 35.33
C ALA A 246 -13.59 17.78 33.82
N GLY A 247 -12.99 16.76 33.19
CA GLY A 247 -12.55 16.75 31.81
C GLY A 247 -11.05 17.01 31.68
N MET A 248 -10.47 16.58 30.56
CA MET A 248 -9.08 16.83 30.21
C MET A 248 -8.94 18.29 29.72
N GLN A 249 -8.12 19.09 30.39
CA GLN A 249 -7.73 20.44 29.94
C GLN A 249 -6.20 20.52 29.85
N GLY A 250 -5.67 20.86 28.68
CA GLY A 250 -4.24 20.82 28.42
C GLY A 250 -3.74 19.40 28.20
N GLU A 251 -2.52 19.12 28.67
CA GLU A 251 -1.91 17.78 28.53
C GLU A 251 -2.63 16.74 29.40
N PRO A 252 -2.78 15.50 28.92
CA PRO A 252 -3.30 14.38 29.70
C PRO A 252 -2.48 14.14 30.97
N ALA A 253 -3.13 13.63 32.02
CA ALA A 253 -2.45 13.32 33.28
C ALA A 253 -1.60 12.04 33.20
N ILE A 254 -1.98 11.12 32.32
CA ILE A 254 -1.26 9.88 32.03
C ILE A 254 -0.94 9.87 30.54
N ASP A 255 0.34 9.66 30.22
CA ASP A 255 0.85 9.70 28.85
C ASP A 255 0.36 8.49 28.03
N MET A 256 0.26 8.64 26.70
CA MET A 256 -0.15 7.57 25.80
C MET A 256 0.84 6.39 25.82
N ASP A 257 2.14 6.65 26.03
CA ASP A 257 3.18 5.61 26.12
C ASP A 257 3.02 4.69 27.34
N ALA A 258 2.13 5.06 28.27
CA ALA A 258 1.74 4.22 29.39
C ALA A 258 0.78 3.08 29.02
N PHE A 259 0.22 3.08 27.80
CA PHE A 259 -0.83 2.13 27.40
C PHE A 259 -0.31 1.10 26.39
N ASP A 260 -0.31 -0.17 26.80
CA ASP A 260 0.14 -1.29 25.94
C ASP A 260 -1.04 -2.20 25.59
N LEU A 261 -1.19 -2.52 24.31
CA LEU A 261 -2.18 -3.50 23.85
C LEU A 261 -1.71 -4.93 24.22
N ASN A 262 -2.23 -5.47 25.31
CA ASN A 262 -1.86 -6.80 25.79
C ASN A 262 -2.50 -7.93 24.97
N SER A 263 -3.75 -7.73 24.56
CA SER A 263 -4.51 -8.70 23.77
C SER A 263 -5.56 -7.96 22.96
N SER A 264 -5.74 -8.34 21.70
CA SER A 264 -6.79 -7.82 20.83
C SER A 264 -7.32 -8.96 19.98
N GLY A 265 -8.57 -9.34 20.16
CA GLY A 265 -9.30 -10.21 19.26
C GLY A 265 -10.12 -9.39 18.26
N THR A 266 -10.97 -10.07 17.50
CA THR A 266 -11.91 -9.38 16.60
C THR A 266 -12.98 -8.60 17.38
N ALA A 267 -13.39 -9.09 18.55
CA ALA A 267 -14.48 -8.53 19.35
C ALA A 267 -14.07 -7.98 20.72
N GLU A 268 -12.98 -8.46 21.32
CA GLU A 268 -12.58 -8.10 22.69
C GLU A 268 -11.10 -7.73 22.75
N ALA A 269 -10.75 -6.74 23.56
CA ALA A 269 -9.38 -6.29 23.74
C ALA A 269 -9.09 -5.99 25.21
N VAL A 270 -7.82 -6.11 25.59
CA VAL A 270 -7.29 -5.75 26.90
C VAL A 270 -6.09 -4.85 26.72
N VAL A 271 -6.16 -3.66 27.31
CA VAL A 271 -5.07 -2.68 27.33
C VAL A 271 -4.52 -2.61 28.75
N ALA A 272 -3.22 -2.83 28.91
CA ALA A 272 -2.54 -2.61 30.18
C ALA A 272 -2.09 -1.16 30.31
N VAL A 273 -2.06 -0.67 31.54
CA VAL A 273 -1.69 0.70 31.87
C VAL A 273 -0.54 0.68 32.89
N LYS A 274 0.60 1.28 32.51
CA LYS A 274 1.85 1.27 33.30
C LYS A 274 1.73 2.10 34.58
N GLU A 275 0.92 3.14 34.58
CA GLU A 275 0.78 4.08 35.68
C GLU A 275 -0.67 4.53 35.91
N GLY A 276 -0.93 5.16 37.06
CA GLY A 276 -2.27 5.58 37.47
C GLY A 276 -3.07 4.55 38.27
N PRO A 277 -4.36 4.81 38.53
CA PRO A 277 -5.20 4.02 39.42
C PRO A 277 -5.80 2.75 38.78
N ILE A 278 -5.64 2.58 37.47
CA ILE A 278 -6.19 1.47 36.69
C ILE A 278 -5.02 0.66 36.17
N GLU A 279 -5.04 -0.66 36.34
CA GLU A 279 -4.00 -1.55 35.80
C GLU A 279 -4.37 -2.02 34.38
N ARG A 280 -5.65 -2.33 34.14
CA ARG A 280 -6.12 -2.91 32.88
C ARG A 280 -7.48 -2.37 32.50
N VAL A 281 -7.69 -2.17 31.20
CA VAL A 281 -8.98 -1.80 30.62
C VAL A 281 -9.44 -2.90 29.67
N TYR A 282 -10.69 -3.33 29.83
CA TYR A 282 -11.33 -4.35 29.02
C TYR A 282 -12.32 -3.68 28.08
N LEU A 283 -12.16 -3.93 26.78
CA LEU A 283 -12.93 -3.33 25.72
C LEU A 283 -13.65 -4.38 24.88
N LYS A 284 -14.81 -4.01 24.34
CA LYS A 284 -15.59 -4.86 23.46
C LYS A 284 -16.16 -4.07 22.30
N ARG A 285 -16.14 -4.65 21.10
CA ARG A 285 -16.96 -4.20 19.98
C ARG A 285 -18.35 -4.80 20.09
N LEU A 286 -19.35 -3.96 20.37
CA LEU A 286 -20.68 -4.42 20.75
C LEU A 286 -21.67 -4.50 19.57
N LEU A 287 -21.45 -3.72 18.50
CA LEU A 287 -22.34 -3.67 17.34
C LEU A 287 -21.80 -4.44 16.13
N ARG A 288 -20.52 -4.23 15.79
CA ARG A 288 -19.82 -4.93 14.71
C ARG A 288 -18.56 -5.55 15.28
N GLN A 289 -18.34 -6.84 15.07
CA GLN A 289 -17.18 -7.56 15.59
C GLN A 289 -16.01 -7.59 14.59
N ASP A 290 -16.04 -6.72 13.59
CA ASP A 290 -14.98 -6.52 12.60
C ASP A 290 -14.25 -5.20 12.85
N GLU A 291 -13.24 -4.90 12.03
CA GLU A 291 -12.37 -3.73 12.12
C GLU A 291 -13.12 -2.39 12.04
N THR A 292 -14.37 -2.37 11.58
CA THR A 292 -15.21 -1.16 11.48
C THR A 292 -16.01 -0.87 12.75
N GLY A 293 -16.03 -1.80 13.71
CA GLY A 293 -16.72 -1.64 14.98
C GLY A 293 -15.94 -0.77 15.97
N ILE A 294 -16.65 0.14 16.62
CA ILE A 294 -16.07 0.94 17.71
C ILE A 294 -15.79 0.09 18.95
N TRP A 295 -14.73 0.42 19.66
CA TRP A 295 -14.42 -0.16 20.97
C TRP A 295 -15.19 0.56 22.08
N THR A 296 -15.80 -0.23 22.96
CA THR A 296 -16.49 0.26 24.15
C THR A 296 -15.83 -0.32 25.39
N VAL A 297 -15.50 0.51 26.38
CA VAL A 297 -15.02 0.02 27.69
C VAL A 297 -16.16 -0.70 28.40
N VAL A 298 -15.94 -1.96 28.76
CA VAL A 298 -16.92 -2.82 29.45
C VAL A 298 -16.46 -3.21 30.86
N GLY A 299 -15.19 -2.97 31.19
CA GLY A 299 -14.67 -3.17 32.53
C GLY A 299 -13.23 -2.72 32.68
N TYR A 300 -12.73 -2.71 33.92
CA TYR A 300 -11.34 -2.42 34.24
C TYR A 300 -10.93 -3.08 35.56
N ASP A 301 -9.63 -3.22 35.77
CA ASP A 301 -9.02 -3.66 37.02
C ASP A 301 -8.36 -2.48 37.73
N ARG A 302 -8.53 -2.41 39.05
CA ARG A 302 -7.86 -1.38 39.86
C ARG A 302 -6.45 -1.82 40.22
N ARG A 303 -5.59 -0.84 40.51
CA ARG A 303 -4.29 -1.08 41.12
C ARG A 303 -4.38 -1.07 42.64
#